data_AF-A0A925D9H3-F1
#
_entry.id   AF-A0A925D9H3-F1
#
_cell.length_a   1.000
_cell.length_b   1.000
_cell.length_c   1.000
_cell.angle_alpha   90.00
_cell.angle_beta   90.00
_cell.angle_gamma   90.00
#
_symmetry.space_group_name_H-M   'P 1'
#
loop_
_entity.id
_entity.type
_entity.pdbx_description
1 polymer ?
#
loop_
_entity_poly.entity_id
_entity_poly.type
_entity_poly.pdbx_seq_one_letter_code
_entity_poly.pdbx_strand_id
1 'polypeptide(L)'
;MPLTRRHALQSLAAAGAGLAFGSSLARPALAAKKDPKWQASIEKGLKWVAKTQSSIGHWTANGTYPTAMSALAGTALISSGSTTTQGPYAKNVRKVVDYLLSKLRTNGLIGDPMQQDNRYTYGHGFAMLFLSQVLGEEEDKERRDELIEALTKATDFSCKAQAATGGWGYV
;
A
#
# COMPACT_ATOMS: atom_id res chain seq x y z
N MET A 1 -1.44 3.72 68.82
CA MET A 1 -0.98 4.90 68.06
C MET A 1 -2.04 5.24 67.01
N PRO A 2 -2.55 6.48 66.93
CA PRO A 2 -3.57 6.83 65.94
C PRO A 2 -2.92 6.98 64.55
N LEU A 3 -3.45 6.26 63.57
CA LEU A 3 -3.00 6.33 62.18
C LEU A 3 -3.25 7.75 61.64
N THR A 4 -2.18 8.46 61.27
CA THR A 4 -2.26 9.81 60.72
C THR A 4 -2.60 9.80 59.24
N ARG A 5 -3.38 10.79 58.79
CA ARG A 5 -3.88 10.98 57.41
C ARG A 5 -2.78 10.92 56.33
N ARG A 6 -1.52 11.21 56.70
CA ARG A 6 -0.32 11.08 55.84
C ARG A 6 0.04 9.63 55.51
N HIS A 7 -0.11 8.70 56.45
CA HIS A 7 0.17 7.29 56.20
C HIS A 7 -0.89 6.65 55.29
N ALA A 8 -2.15 7.06 55.39
CA ALA A 8 -3.23 6.58 54.52
C ALA A 8 -3.07 7.03 53.06
N LEU A 9 -2.52 8.23 52.82
CA LEU A 9 -2.25 8.74 51.47
C LEU A 9 -1.01 8.08 50.83
N GLN A 10 0.00 7.72 51.63
CA GLN A 10 1.18 7.01 51.14
C GLN A 10 0.87 5.56 50.72
N SER A 11 -0.05 4.88 51.41
CA SER A 11 -0.49 3.53 51.02
C SER A 11 -1.43 3.51 49.81
N LEU A 12 -2.15 4.60 49.52
CA LEU A 12 -2.95 4.74 48.29
C LEU A 12 -2.09 5.00 47.04
N ALA A 13 -0.97 5.72 47.18
CA ALA A 13 -0.03 5.93 46.06
C ALA A 13 0.77 4.67 45.69
N ALA A 14 1.04 3.79 46.66
CA ALA A 14 1.73 2.51 46.42
C ALA A 14 0.80 1.42 45.84
N ALA A 15 -0.52 1.53 46.05
CA ALA A 15 -1.51 0.61 45.47
C ALA A 15 -2.00 1.01 44.06
N GLY A 16 -1.81 2.28 43.66
CA GLY A 16 -2.28 2.82 42.38
C GLY A 16 -1.31 2.71 41.20
N ALA A 17 -0.02 2.49 41.45
CA ALA A 17 1.00 2.45 40.39
C ALA A 17 1.23 1.05 39.78
N GLY A 18 0.60 0.00 40.32
CA GLY A 18 0.83 -1.40 39.92
C GLY A 18 -0.12 -1.96 38.86
N LEU A 19 -1.15 -1.22 38.43
CA LEU A 19 -2.23 -1.76 37.58
C LEU A 19 -2.32 -1.15 36.17
N ALA A 20 -1.39 -0.28 35.78
CA ALA A 20 -1.38 0.34 34.44
C ALA A 20 -0.31 -0.22 33.49
N PHE A 21 0.46 -1.23 33.89
CA PHE A 21 1.16 -2.10 32.93
C PHE A 21 0.25 -3.27 32.58
N GLY A 22 -0.89 -2.94 31.98
CA GLY A 22 -1.58 -3.90 31.12
C GLY A 22 -0.62 -4.21 29.99
N SER A 23 0.20 -5.23 30.19
CA SER A 23 1.06 -5.80 29.17
C SER A 23 0.15 -6.23 28.03
N SER A 24 -0.03 -5.36 27.04
CA SER A 24 -0.28 -5.78 25.68
C SER A 24 0.97 -6.53 25.25
N LEU A 25 1.16 -7.75 25.76
CA LEU A 25 2.07 -8.71 25.17
C LEU A 25 1.59 -8.81 23.73
N ALA A 26 2.35 -8.19 22.83
CA ALA A 26 2.11 -8.29 21.40
C ALA A 26 1.95 -9.79 21.14
N ARG A 27 0.74 -10.21 20.72
CA ARG A 27 0.51 -11.61 20.36
C ARG A 27 1.60 -11.94 19.34
N PRO A 28 2.45 -12.94 19.59
CA PRO A 28 3.44 -13.32 18.60
C PRO A 28 2.67 -13.65 17.33
N ALA A 29 2.98 -12.92 16.25
CA ALA A 29 2.40 -13.19 14.95
C ALA A 29 2.83 -14.61 14.58
N LEU A 30 1.90 -15.57 14.65
CA LEU A 30 2.16 -16.92 14.20
C LEU A 30 2.44 -16.86 12.70
N ALA A 31 3.60 -17.36 12.28
CA ALA A 31 3.90 -17.49 10.87
C ALA A 31 2.79 -18.31 10.20
N ALA A 32 2.27 -17.80 9.08
CA ALA A 32 1.23 -18.50 8.33
C ALA A 32 1.70 -19.92 7.99
N LYS A 33 0.76 -20.88 8.02
CA LYS A 33 1.03 -22.27 7.62
C LYS A 33 1.64 -22.26 6.20
N LYS A 34 2.85 -22.78 6.07
CA LYS A 34 3.52 -22.95 4.77
C LYS A 34 3.11 -24.30 4.19
N ASP A 35 2.19 -24.28 3.22
CA ASP A 35 1.84 -25.46 2.42
C ASP A 35 2.61 -25.43 1.09
N PRO A 36 3.41 -26.45 0.76
CA PRO A 36 4.13 -26.52 -0.52
C PRO A 36 3.24 -26.37 -1.75
N LYS A 37 1.99 -26.83 -1.70
CA LYS A 37 1.04 -26.69 -2.82
C LYS A 37 0.65 -25.23 -3.04
N TRP A 38 0.49 -24.46 -1.97
CA TRP A 38 0.20 -23.02 -2.05
C TRP A 38 1.41 -22.27 -2.61
N GLN A 39 2.62 -22.58 -2.14
CA GLN A 39 3.85 -21.97 -2.66
C GLN A 39 4.03 -22.23 -4.16
N ALA A 40 3.84 -23.46 -4.61
CA ALA A 40 3.89 -23.80 -6.03
C ALA A 40 2.84 -23.02 -6.86
N SER A 41 1.65 -22.82 -6.31
CA SER A 41 0.57 -22.07 -6.96
C SER A 41 0.88 -20.57 -7.05
N ILE A 42 1.39 -19.99 -5.96
CA ILE A 42 1.84 -18.59 -5.90
C ILE A 42 2.97 -18.35 -6.90
N GLU A 43 4.00 -19.20 -6.91
CA GLU A 43 5.13 -19.07 -7.83
C GLU A 43 4.69 -19.15 -9.29
N LYS A 44 3.80 -20.10 -9.63
CA LYS A 44 3.24 -20.21 -10.97
C LYS A 44 2.45 -18.96 -11.37
N GLY A 45 1.64 -18.42 -10.45
CA GLY A 45 0.88 -17.20 -10.66
C GLY A 45 1.77 -15.99 -10.91
N LEU A 46 2.77 -15.76 -10.05
CA LEU A 46 3.70 -14.64 -10.17
C LEU A 46 4.53 -14.71 -11.45
N LYS A 47 5.03 -15.90 -11.82
CA LYS A 47 5.72 -16.11 -13.11
C LYS A 47 4.82 -15.79 -14.30
N TRP A 48 3.54 -16.17 -14.23
CA TRP A 48 2.59 -15.83 -15.28
C TRP A 48 2.34 -14.32 -15.36
N VAL A 49 2.10 -13.65 -14.23
CA VAL A 49 1.91 -12.19 -14.17
C VAL A 49 3.13 -11.46 -14.76
N ALA A 50 4.34 -11.81 -14.32
CA ALA A 50 5.56 -11.20 -14.83
C ALA A 50 5.77 -11.44 -16.35
N LYS A 51 5.42 -12.64 -16.83
CA LYS A 51 5.53 -12.99 -18.26
C LYS A 51 4.53 -12.24 -19.15
N THR A 52 3.36 -11.90 -18.63
CA THR A 52 2.29 -11.24 -19.39
C THR A 52 2.36 -9.71 -19.33
N GLN A 53 3.34 -9.14 -18.62
CA GLN A 53 3.57 -7.70 -18.63
C GLN A 53 3.88 -7.21 -20.05
N SER A 54 3.20 -6.14 -20.47
CA SER A 54 3.52 -5.48 -21.74
C SER A 54 4.95 -4.92 -21.76
N SER A 55 5.47 -4.60 -22.94
CA SER A 55 6.78 -3.97 -23.10
C SER A 55 6.91 -2.66 -22.31
N ILE A 56 5.81 -1.89 -22.24
CA ILE A 56 5.70 -0.60 -21.53
C ILE A 56 5.29 -0.73 -20.06
N GLY A 57 5.22 -1.95 -19.50
CA GLY A 57 5.09 -2.14 -18.05
C GLY A 57 3.68 -2.33 -17.51
N HIS A 58 2.65 -2.26 -18.35
CA HIS A 58 1.24 -2.38 -17.94
C HIS A 58 0.61 -3.74 -18.22
N TRP A 59 -0.56 -3.96 -17.62
CA TRP A 59 -1.52 -5.04 -17.89
C TRP A 59 -2.91 -4.44 -18.17
N THR A 60 -3.79 -5.20 -18.82
CA THR A 60 -5.19 -4.84 -19.04
C THR A 60 -6.09 -6.04 -18.83
N ALA A 61 -7.38 -5.79 -18.59
CA ALA A 61 -8.42 -6.81 -18.64
C ALA A 61 -9.15 -6.66 -19.97
N ASN A 62 -8.83 -7.51 -20.95
CA ASN A 62 -9.39 -7.42 -22.32
C ASN A 62 -9.29 -6.02 -22.93
N GLY A 63 -8.15 -5.34 -22.74
CA GLY A 63 -7.94 -3.97 -23.25
C GLY A 63 -8.58 -2.86 -22.41
N THR A 64 -9.07 -3.14 -21.20
CA THR A 64 -9.66 -2.14 -20.29
C THR A 64 -8.97 -2.08 -18.94
N TYR A 65 -9.21 -0.97 -18.21
CA TYR A 65 -8.73 -0.72 -16.84
C TYR A 65 -7.21 -0.85 -16.66
N PRO A 66 -6.39 -0.24 -17.53
CA PRO A 66 -4.95 -0.50 -17.55
C PRO A 66 -4.25 -0.04 -16.26
N THR A 67 -4.71 1.06 -15.64
CA THR A 67 -4.19 1.55 -14.35
C THR A 67 -4.48 0.58 -13.22
N ALA A 68 -5.74 0.16 -13.08
CA ALA A 68 -6.17 -0.77 -12.03
C ALA A 68 -5.46 -2.12 -12.14
N MET A 69 -5.45 -2.70 -13.34
CA MET A 69 -4.82 -4.00 -13.59
C MET A 69 -3.32 -3.95 -13.33
N SER A 70 -2.67 -2.86 -13.72
CA SER A 70 -1.24 -2.68 -13.48
C SER A 70 -0.90 -2.53 -12.00
N ALA A 71 -1.67 -1.72 -11.26
CA ALA A 71 -1.46 -1.56 -9.82
C ALA A 71 -1.69 -2.88 -9.05
N LEU A 72 -2.71 -3.66 -9.41
CA LEU A 72 -2.96 -4.98 -8.81
C LEU A 72 -1.86 -5.99 -9.15
N ALA A 73 -1.42 -6.04 -10.41
CA ALA A 73 -0.30 -6.89 -10.82
C ALA A 73 1.00 -6.50 -10.11
N GLY A 74 1.30 -5.20 -10.02
CA GLY A 74 2.43 -4.67 -9.26
C GLY A 74 2.38 -5.08 -7.79
N THR A 75 1.21 -4.95 -7.15
CA THR A 75 0.99 -5.36 -5.76
C THR A 75 1.26 -6.85 -5.55
N ALA A 76 0.83 -7.70 -6.48
CA ALA A 76 1.12 -9.13 -6.43
C ALA A 76 2.63 -9.40 -6.52
N LEU A 77 3.34 -8.72 -7.41
CA LEU A 77 4.80 -8.87 -7.57
C LEU A 77 5.56 -8.42 -6.32
N ILE A 78 5.24 -7.28 -5.71
CA ILE A 78 5.92 -6.82 -4.49
C ILE A 78 5.59 -7.70 -3.27
N SER A 79 4.43 -8.37 -3.26
CA SER A 79 4.07 -9.35 -2.22
C SER A 79 4.98 -10.58 -2.19
N SER A 80 5.81 -10.79 -3.23
CA SER A 80 6.89 -11.79 -3.24
C SER A 80 8.15 -11.37 -2.48
N GLY A 81 8.24 -10.11 -2.05
CA GLY A 81 9.45 -9.48 -1.52
C GLY A 81 10.35 -8.87 -2.59
N SER A 82 9.88 -8.72 -3.84
CA SER A 82 10.62 -7.98 -4.87
C SER A 82 10.42 -6.47 -4.70
N THR A 83 11.49 -5.70 -4.84
CA THR A 83 11.47 -4.22 -4.83
C THR A 83 11.76 -3.67 -6.23
N THR A 84 11.95 -2.35 -6.38
CA THR A 84 12.41 -1.75 -7.65
C THR A 84 13.86 -2.08 -7.98
N THR A 85 14.64 -2.59 -7.02
CA THR A 85 16.09 -2.86 -7.12
C THR A 85 16.47 -4.31 -6.86
N GLN A 86 15.65 -5.07 -6.11
CA GLN A 86 15.98 -6.41 -5.62
C GLN A 86 14.87 -7.43 -5.90
N GLY A 87 15.25 -8.70 -5.93
CA GLY A 87 14.33 -9.83 -6.12
C GLY A 87 14.09 -10.20 -7.59
N PRO A 88 13.43 -11.35 -7.83
CA PRO A 88 13.26 -11.91 -9.16
C PRO A 88 12.42 -11.06 -10.11
N TYR A 89 11.56 -10.18 -9.57
CA TYR A 89 10.64 -9.34 -10.36
C TYR A 89 11.04 -7.86 -10.38
N ALA A 90 12.25 -7.50 -9.98
CA ALA A 90 12.66 -6.09 -9.84
C ALA A 90 12.44 -5.25 -11.10
N LYS A 91 12.80 -5.81 -12.26
CA LYS A 91 12.58 -5.14 -13.56
C LYS A 91 11.08 -4.95 -13.86
N ASN A 92 10.24 -5.91 -13.51
CA ASN A 92 8.79 -5.80 -13.70
C ASN A 92 8.18 -4.75 -12.77
N VAL A 93 8.62 -4.71 -11.51
CA VAL A 93 8.19 -3.72 -10.50
C VAL A 93 8.58 -2.31 -10.96
N ARG A 94 9.82 -2.09 -11.39
CA ARG A 94 10.27 -0.79 -11.91
C ARG A 94 9.42 -0.32 -13.09
N LYS A 95 9.17 -1.19 -14.06
CA LYS A 95 8.35 -0.85 -15.24
C LYS A 95 6.91 -0.48 -14.88
N VAL A 96 6.31 -1.13 -13.89
CA VAL A 96 4.94 -0.77 -13.49
C VAL A 96 4.90 0.54 -12.69
N VAL A 97 5.94 0.84 -11.92
CA VAL A 97 6.12 2.15 -11.27
C VAL A 97 6.22 3.25 -12.32
N ASP A 98 7.11 3.08 -13.31
CA ASP A 98 7.27 4.03 -14.43
C ASP A 98 5.95 4.23 -15.18
N TYR A 99 5.25 3.12 -15.47
CA TYR A 99 3.95 3.18 -16.13
C TYR A 99 2.93 3.98 -15.31
N LEU A 100 2.76 3.70 -14.02
CA LEU A 100 1.75 4.37 -13.19
C LEU A 100 2.08 5.85 -12.96
N LEU A 101 3.36 6.20 -12.77
CA LEU A 101 3.78 7.59 -12.69
C LEU A 101 3.50 8.36 -13.99
N SER A 102 3.66 7.71 -15.15
CA SER A 102 3.25 8.30 -16.44
C SER A 102 1.74 8.54 -16.57
N LYS A 103 0.92 7.96 -15.69
CA LYS A 103 -0.54 8.18 -15.64
C LYS A 103 -0.96 9.24 -14.63
N LEU A 104 -0.03 9.82 -13.89
CA LEU A 104 -0.31 10.96 -13.02
C LEU A 104 -0.66 12.19 -13.88
N ARG A 105 -1.83 12.77 -13.61
CA ARG A 105 -2.31 13.98 -14.25
C ARG A 105 -1.99 15.21 -13.40
N THR A 106 -2.09 16.39 -14.00
CA THR A 106 -1.84 17.67 -13.32
C THR A 106 -2.76 17.92 -12.13
N ASN A 107 -3.98 17.39 -12.15
CA ASN A 107 -4.94 17.48 -11.06
C ASN A 107 -4.74 16.41 -9.96
N GLY A 108 -3.72 15.55 -10.07
CA GLY A 108 -3.41 14.50 -9.10
C GLY A 108 -4.10 13.16 -9.37
N LEU A 109 -5.03 13.07 -10.32
CA LEU A 109 -5.59 11.77 -10.72
C LEU A 109 -4.49 10.88 -11.31
N ILE A 110 -4.44 9.62 -10.87
CA ILE A 110 -3.61 8.58 -11.48
C ILE A 110 -4.53 7.71 -12.32
N GLY A 111 -4.43 7.85 -13.63
CA GLY A 111 -5.28 7.13 -14.58
C GLY A 111 -5.74 8.01 -15.73
N ASP A 112 -6.56 7.44 -16.60
CA ASP A 112 -7.09 8.14 -17.77
C ASP A 112 -8.63 8.07 -17.80
N PRO A 113 -9.33 9.13 -17.38
CA PRO A 113 -10.79 9.13 -17.37
C PRO A 113 -11.40 9.22 -18.79
N MET A 114 -10.59 9.59 -19.80
CA MET A 114 -11.06 9.79 -21.18
C MET A 114 -10.88 8.54 -22.05
N GLN A 115 -10.12 7.54 -21.59
CA GLN A 115 -9.75 6.35 -22.37
C GLN A 115 -10.03 5.08 -21.56
N GLN A 116 -10.91 4.19 -22.06
CA GLN A 116 -11.05 2.77 -21.65
C GLN A 116 -11.22 2.49 -20.13
N ASP A 117 -11.44 3.52 -19.30
CA ASP A 117 -11.51 3.44 -17.85
C ASP A 117 -12.62 4.36 -17.31
N ASN A 118 -13.87 3.95 -17.52
CA ASN A 118 -15.04 4.58 -16.92
C ASN A 118 -15.14 4.34 -15.40
N ARG A 119 -14.16 3.65 -14.81
CA ARG A 119 -14.08 3.33 -13.37
C ARG A 119 -12.75 3.78 -12.77
N TYR A 120 -12.23 4.90 -13.27
CA TYR A 120 -10.87 5.36 -13.01
C TYR A 120 -10.55 5.61 -11.53
N THR A 121 -11.54 5.85 -10.66
CA THR A 121 -11.31 6.04 -9.22
C THR A 121 -10.81 4.77 -8.52
N TYR A 122 -11.21 3.59 -9.00
CA TYR A 122 -10.63 2.32 -8.53
C TYR A 122 -9.17 2.20 -8.95
N GLY A 123 -8.87 2.50 -10.22
CA GLY A 123 -7.50 2.50 -10.73
C GLY A 123 -6.60 3.45 -9.96
N HIS A 124 -7.10 4.66 -9.66
CA HIS A 124 -6.41 5.64 -8.85
C HIS A 124 -6.10 5.12 -7.44
N GLY A 125 -7.09 4.59 -6.72
CA GLY A 125 -6.89 4.06 -5.37
C GLY A 125 -5.92 2.89 -5.32
N PHE A 126 -6.02 1.94 -6.27
CA PHE A 126 -5.05 0.84 -6.35
C PHE A 126 -3.65 1.32 -6.66
N ALA A 127 -3.50 2.30 -7.56
CA ALA A 127 -2.20 2.88 -7.88
C ALA A 127 -1.57 3.59 -6.68
N MET A 128 -2.36 4.36 -5.92
CA MET A 128 -1.89 4.98 -4.67
C MET A 128 -1.41 3.93 -3.67
N LEU A 129 -2.19 2.87 -3.44
CA LEU A 129 -1.80 1.79 -2.54
C LEU A 129 -0.48 1.17 -2.99
N PHE A 130 -0.36 0.76 -4.25
CA PHE A 130 0.85 0.15 -4.78
C PHE A 130 2.07 1.07 -4.66
N LEU A 131 1.97 2.32 -5.13
CA LEU A 131 3.08 3.28 -5.09
C LEU A 131 3.48 3.64 -3.66
N SER A 132 2.54 3.64 -2.69
CA SER A 132 2.85 3.85 -1.27
C SER A 132 3.72 2.74 -0.68
N GLN A 133 3.52 1.49 -1.12
CA GLN A 133 4.35 0.36 -0.67
C GLN A 133 5.74 0.45 -1.31
N VAL A 134 5.81 0.80 -2.60
CA VAL A 134 7.09 1.03 -3.29
C VAL A 134 7.88 2.15 -2.61
N LEU A 135 7.24 3.25 -2.24
CA LEU A 135 7.88 4.37 -1.54
C LEU A 135 8.61 3.91 -0.27
N GLY A 136 8.04 2.96 0.49
CA GLY A 136 8.64 2.44 1.71
C GLY A 136 9.94 1.66 1.49
N GLU A 137 10.13 1.10 0.30
CA GLU A 137 11.26 0.26 -0.10
C GLU A 137 12.23 0.98 -1.07
N GLU A 138 11.91 2.21 -1.50
CA GLU A 138 12.68 2.91 -2.52
C GLU A 138 13.94 3.53 -1.94
N GLU A 139 15.10 3.07 -2.41
CA GLU A 139 16.42 3.51 -1.94
C GLU A 139 16.96 4.69 -2.75
N ASP A 140 16.53 4.83 -4.01
CA ASP A 140 16.94 5.95 -4.86
C ASP A 140 16.25 7.25 -4.44
N LYS A 141 17.05 8.27 -4.12
CA LYS A 141 16.53 9.53 -3.57
C LYS A 141 15.66 10.28 -4.56
N GLU A 142 16.07 10.36 -5.83
CA GLU A 142 15.33 11.11 -6.85
C GLU A 142 13.97 10.45 -7.12
N ARG A 143 13.96 9.12 -7.25
CA ARG A 143 12.72 8.34 -7.37
C ARG A 143 11.83 8.48 -6.15
N ARG A 144 12.40 8.47 -4.94
CA ARG A 144 11.66 8.67 -3.70
C ARG A 144 10.97 10.04 -3.69
N ASP A 145 11.68 11.09 -4.08
CA ASP A 145 11.13 12.44 -4.15
C ASP A 145 10.01 12.53 -5.21
N GLU A 146 10.18 11.88 -6.37
CA GLU A 146 9.14 11.74 -7.42
C GLU A 146 7.88 11.03 -6.88
N LEU A 147 8.05 9.91 -6.15
CA LEU A 147 6.96 9.17 -5.53
C LEU A 147 6.23 10.00 -4.48
N ILE A 148 6.95 10.75 -3.65
CA ILE A 148 6.37 11.65 -2.64
C ILE A 148 5.52 12.72 -3.32
N GLU A 149 6.04 13.37 -4.37
CA GLU A 149 5.30 14.39 -5.11
C GLU A 149 4.02 13.79 -5.74
N ALA A 150 4.14 12.63 -6.40
CA ALA A 150 3.03 11.95 -7.02
C ALA A 150 1.93 11.57 -6.00
N LEU A 151 2.31 10.94 -4.89
CA LEU A 151 1.38 10.52 -3.83
C LEU A 151 0.76 11.72 -3.10
N THR A 152 1.49 12.83 -2.95
CA THR A 152 0.95 14.06 -2.38
C THR A 152 -0.18 14.62 -3.25
N LYS A 153 0.07 14.75 -4.57
CA LYS A 153 -0.95 15.20 -5.52
C LYS A 153 -2.14 14.24 -5.59
N ALA A 154 -1.88 12.93 -5.58
CA ALA A 154 -2.92 11.92 -5.60
C ALA A 154 -3.81 11.95 -4.34
N THR A 155 -3.21 12.18 -3.17
CA THR A 155 -3.95 12.33 -1.91
C THR A 155 -4.82 13.59 -1.95
N ASP A 156 -4.28 14.72 -2.41
CA ASP A 156 -5.04 15.97 -2.58
C ASP A 156 -6.22 15.80 -3.55
N PHE A 157 -6.01 15.11 -4.68
CA PHE A 157 -7.09 14.74 -5.59
C PHE A 157 -8.17 13.92 -4.88
N SER A 158 -7.78 12.87 -4.16
CA SER A 158 -8.72 12.02 -3.41
C SER A 158 -9.53 12.81 -2.38
N CYS A 159 -8.91 13.75 -1.66
CA CYS A 159 -9.63 14.62 -0.71
C CYS A 159 -10.67 15.50 -1.43
N LYS A 160 -10.31 16.07 -2.58
CA LYS A 160 -11.20 16.96 -3.36
C LYS A 160 -12.31 16.20 -4.10
N ALA A 161 -12.05 14.95 -4.48
CA ALA A 161 -12.99 14.10 -5.21
C ALA A 161 -14.06 13.45 -4.32
N GLN A 162 -13.96 13.57 -2.98
CA GLN A 162 -14.96 13.02 -2.07
C GLN A 162 -16.29 13.77 -2.23
N ALA A 163 -17.36 13.03 -2.53
CA ALA A 163 -18.69 13.60 -2.62
C ALA A 163 -19.23 13.99 -1.24
N ALA A 164 -20.23 14.88 -1.20
CA ALA A 164 -20.88 15.30 0.05
C ALA A 164 -21.49 14.12 0.86
N THR A 165 -21.77 13.00 0.20
CA THR A 165 -22.25 11.76 0.83
C THR A 165 -21.15 10.91 1.47
N GLY A 166 -19.88 11.34 1.38
CA GLY A 166 -18.70 10.68 1.95
C GLY A 166 -18.04 9.61 1.07
N GLY A 167 -18.62 9.30 -0.09
CA GLY A 167 -18.06 8.33 -1.05
C GLY A 167 -17.19 8.97 -2.14
N TRP A 168 -16.50 8.13 -2.91
CA TRP A 168 -15.80 8.52 -4.13
C TRP A 168 -16.57 8.03 -5.35
N GLY A 169 -17.15 8.98 -6.08
CA GLY A 169 -17.78 8.75 -7.37
C GLY A 169 -16.84 9.10 -8.53
N TYR A 170 -17.37 9.08 -9.75
CA TYR A 170 -16.65 9.59 -10.91
C TYR A 170 -17.00 11.07 -11.08
N VAL A 171 -15.97 11.93 -11.01
CA VAL A 171 -15.99 13.39 -11.19
C VAL A 171 -15.58 13.82 -12.60
#